data_AF-A0AAU8J9L2-F1
#
_entry.id   AF-A0AAU8J9L2-F1
#
_cell.length_a   1.000
_cell.length_b   1.000
_cell.length_c   1.000
_cell.angle_alpha   90.00
_cell.angle_beta   90.00
_cell.angle_gamma   90.00
#
_symmetry.space_group_name_H-M   'P 1'
#
loop_
_entity.id
_entity.type
_entity.pdbx_description
1 polymer ?
#
loop_
_entity_poly.entity_id
_entity_poly.type
_entity_poly.pdbx_seq_one_letter_code
_entity_poly.pdbx_strand_id
1 'polypeptide(L)'
;MSETQLTLNLLQGSVSFRFTPESAKQLQKHIAELMEKLKAVAAKSTPGAAPGKPSPQKPMEYQYTGDVFLEIFCNPNIYPSPFAAKVLITLRDDRIRLSSEAELTRLIEDINQYLEQFG
;
A
#
# COMPACT_ATOMS: atom_id res chain seq x y z
N MET A 1 -24.16 -2.05 -13.61
CA MET A 1 -22.78 -2.38 -13.22
C MET A 1 -22.75 -2.36 -11.72
N SER A 2 -22.45 -3.49 -11.08
CA SER A 2 -22.52 -3.64 -9.62
C SER A 2 -21.57 -2.64 -8.94
N GLU A 3 -22.07 -1.86 -7.99
CA GLU A 3 -21.27 -0.90 -7.23
C GLU A 3 -20.27 -1.63 -6.32
N THR A 4 -19.06 -1.91 -6.82
CA THR A 4 -18.01 -2.53 -6.02
C THR A 4 -17.23 -1.46 -5.27
N GLN A 5 -17.32 -1.46 -3.93
CA GLN A 5 -16.62 -0.51 -3.08
C GLN A 5 -15.43 -1.18 -2.41
N LEU A 6 -14.25 -0.56 -2.48
CA LEU A 6 -13.10 -0.93 -1.67
C LEU A 6 -13.18 -0.16 -0.36
N THR A 7 -13.06 -0.87 0.77
CA THR A 7 -12.95 -0.26 2.10
C THR A 7 -11.52 -0.40 2.58
N LEU A 8 -10.85 0.72 2.86
CA LEU A 8 -9.53 0.75 3.44
C LEU A 8 -9.63 1.10 4.92
N ASN A 9 -9.10 0.22 5.76
CA ASN A 9 -8.98 0.42 7.19
C ASN A 9 -7.69 1.19 7.48
N LEU A 10 -7.85 2.40 8.02
CA LEU A 10 -6.76 3.31 8.36
C LEU A 10 -6.31 3.07 9.81
N LEU A 11 -5.27 3.77 10.26
CA LEU A 11 -4.91 3.74 11.69
C LEU A 11 -6.06 4.22 12.60
N GLN A 12 -6.89 5.14 12.09
CA GLN A 12 -8.07 5.64 12.76
C GLN A 12 -9.24 5.67 11.77
N GLY A 13 -10.21 4.78 11.99
CA GLY A 13 -11.40 4.66 11.16
C GLY A 13 -11.15 3.93 9.83
N SER A 14 -12.07 4.13 8.90
CA SER A 14 -12.03 3.50 7.58
C SER A 14 -12.60 4.46 6.53
N VAL A 15 -12.25 4.19 5.28
CA VAL A 15 -12.81 4.91 4.13
C VAL A 15 -13.25 3.92 3.06
N SER A 16 -14.44 4.12 2.53
CA SER A 16 -15.01 3.29 1.46
C SER A 16 -15.22 4.14 0.21
N PHE A 17 -14.80 3.63 -0.94
CA PHE A 17 -14.91 4.34 -2.22
C PHE A 17 -15.07 3.37 -3.38
N ARG A 18 -15.59 3.88 -4.50
CA ARG A 18 -15.73 3.10 -5.74
C ARG A 18 -14.35 2.74 -6.27
N PHE A 19 -14.18 1.46 -6.56
CA PHE A 19 -12.93 0.91 -7.07
C PHE A 19 -13.22 -0.27 -8.02
N THR A 20 -12.26 -0.66 -8.84
CA THR A 20 -12.44 -1.75 -9.81
C THR A 20 -11.57 -2.98 -9.47
N PRO A 21 -12.05 -4.21 -9.76
CA PRO A 21 -11.27 -5.42 -9.56
C PRO A 21 -9.93 -5.43 -10.30
N GLU A 22 -9.88 -4.88 -11.52
CA GLU A 22 -8.65 -4.80 -12.31
C GLU A 22 -7.62 -3.89 -11.64
N SER A 23 -8.08 -2.74 -11.12
CA SER A 23 -7.22 -1.78 -10.41
C SER A 23 -6.72 -2.36 -9.09
N ALA A 24 -7.55 -3.15 -8.40
CA ALA A 24 -7.16 -3.88 -7.19
C ALA A 24 -6.10 -4.95 -7.48
N LYS A 25 -6.19 -5.70 -8.59
CA LYS A 25 -5.13 -6.63 -9.02
C LYS A 25 -3.83 -5.90 -9.33
N GLN A 26 -3.90 -4.74 -9.98
CA GLN A 26 -2.72 -3.92 -10.24
C GLN A 26 -2.09 -3.41 -8.94
N LEU A 27 -2.91 -2.93 -8.00
CA LEU A 27 -2.44 -2.48 -6.69
C LEU A 27 -1.80 -3.63 -5.89
N GLN A 28 -2.41 -4.81 -5.89
CA GLN A 28 -1.86 -6.03 -5.27
C GLN A 28 -0.46 -6.35 -5.81
N LYS A 29 -0.25 -6.23 -7.13
CA LYS A 29 1.09 -6.42 -7.74
C LYS A 29 2.11 -5.40 -7.22
N HIS A 30 1.75 -4.12 -7.14
CA HIS A 30 2.66 -3.09 -6.62
C HIS A 30 3.01 -3.32 -5.15
N ILE A 31 2.04 -3.79 -4.35
CA ILE A 31 2.26 -4.14 -2.95
C ILE A 31 3.17 -5.36 -2.83
N ALA A 32 3.02 -6.37 -3.68
CA ALA A 32 3.93 -7.52 -3.70
C ALA A 32 5.37 -7.08 -4.01
N GLU A 33 5.57 -6.18 -4.97
CA GLU A 33 6.89 -5.60 -5.27
C GLU A 33 7.45 -4.80 -4.08
N LEU A 34 6.60 -4.05 -3.36
CA LEU A 34 6.98 -3.33 -2.15
C LEU A 34 7.41 -4.29 -1.03
N MET A 35 6.70 -5.41 -0.85
CA MET A 35 7.04 -6.43 0.15
C MET A 35 8.43 -7.02 -0.11
N GLU A 36 8.78 -7.32 -1.36
CA GLU A 36 10.12 -7.80 -1.72
C GLU A 36 11.20 -6.75 -1.43
N LYS A 37 10.94 -5.47 -1.73
CA LYS A 37 11.84 -4.36 -1.38
C LYS A 37 12.05 -4.24 0.13
N LEU A 38 10.98 -4.33 0.92
CA LEU A 38 11.05 -4.28 2.39
C LEU A 38 11.84 -5.46 2.97
N LYS A 39 11.66 -6.67 2.44
CA LYS A 39 12.46 -7.85 2.83
C LYS A 39 13.94 -7.65 2.51
N ALA A 40 14.27 -7.08 1.35
CA ALA A 40 15.65 -6.80 0.95
C ALA A 40 16.33 -5.76 1.87
N VAL A 41 15.59 -4.76 2.36
CA VAL A 41 16.09 -3.78 3.34
C VAL A 41 16.30 -4.42 4.71
N ALA A 42 15.33 -5.23 5.17
CA ALA A 42 15.40 -5.91 6.46
C ALA A 42 16.59 -6.89 6.54
N ALA A 43 16.81 -7.70 5.50
CA ALA A 43 17.91 -8.67 5.45
C ALA A 43 19.31 -8.02 5.62
N LYS A 44 19.49 -6.81 5.08
CA LYS A 44 20.76 -6.04 5.15
C LYS A 44 20.98 -5.35 6.49
N SER A 45 19.96 -5.26 7.33
CA SER A 45 20.02 -4.64 8.67
C SER A 45 20.40 -5.65 9.76
N THR A 46 20.66 -6.91 9.39
CA THR A 46 21.04 -7.99 10.32
C THR A 46 22.48 -7.81 10.84
N PRO A 47 22.73 -7.82 12.16
CA PRO A 47 24.08 -7.78 12.71
C PRO A 47 24.91 -8.99 12.22
N GLY A 48 26.01 -8.73 11.52
CA GLY A 48 26.90 -9.77 10.96
C GLY A 48 26.88 -9.91 9.43
N ALA A 49 26.02 -9.18 8.73
CA ALA A 49 26.12 -9.04 7.27
C ALA A 49 27.34 -8.21 6.88
N ALA A 50 28.03 -8.59 5.79
CA ALA A 50 29.22 -7.90 5.28
C ALA A 50 28.98 -6.38 5.15
N PRO A 51 30.00 -5.52 5.36
CA PRO A 51 29.87 -4.07 5.41
C PRO A 51 29.65 -3.47 4.01
N GLY A 52 28.50 -3.75 3.41
CA GLY A 52 28.01 -3.10 2.20
C GLY A 52 27.01 -2.03 2.59
N LYS A 53 27.26 -0.77 2.21
CA LYS A 53 26.30 0.34 2.38
C LYS A 53 24.91 -0.11 1.92
N PRO A 54 23.85 0.10 2.73
CA PRO A 54 22.50 -0.23 2.29
C PRO A 54 22.21 0.56 1.01
N SER A 55 21.95 -0.17 -0.09
CA SER A 55 21.50 0.42 -1.34
C SER A 55 20.04 0.86 -1.16
N PRO A 56 19.74 2.17 -1.15
CA PRO A 56 18.38 2.63 -0.92
C PRO A 56 17.44 2.04 -1.97
N GLN A 57 16.32 1.48 -1.53
CA GLN A 57 15.25 1.01 -2.39
C GLN A 57 14.40 2.19 -2.85
N LYS A 58 13.98 2.20 -4.11
CA LYS A 58 13.09 3.25 -4.62
C LYS A 58 11.72 3.20 -3.89
N PRO A 59 11.18 4.33 -3.41
CA PRO A 59 9.82 4.40 -2.89
C PRO A 59 8.78 3.83 -3.87
N MET A 60 7.70 3.30 -3.31
CA MET A 60 6.50 2.96 -4.06
C MET A 60 5.60 4.19 -4.15
N GLU A 61 5.15 4.48 -5.36
CA GLU A 61 4.13 5.49 -5.67
C GLU A 61 3.13 4.82 -6.60
N TYR A 62 1.95 4.48 -6.07
CA TYR A 62 0.84 3.99 -6.87
C TYR A 62 -0.20 5.08 -6.98
N GLN A 63 -0.67 5.33 -8.20
CA GLN A 63 -1.73 6.29 -8.47
C GLN A 63 -2.83 5.62 -9.28
N TYR A 64 -4.07 5.83 -8.85
CA TYR A 64 -5.28 5.47 -9.55
C TYR A 64 -6.08 6.74 -9.79
N THR A 65 -6.42 6.96 -11.06
CA THR A 65 -7.21 8.11 -11.53
C THR A 65 -8.50 7.58 -12.12
N GLY A 66 -9.56 7.50 -11.31
CA GLY A 66 -10.90 7.09 -11.75
C GLY A 66 -11.97 8.03 -11.20
N ASP A 67 -13.05 7.47 -10.66
CA ASP A 67 -14.10 8.22 -9.95
C ASP A 67 -13.55 8.98 -8.74
N VAL A 68 -12.50 8.45 -8.14
CA VAL A 68 -11.70 9.07 -7.09
C VAL A 68 -10.24 9.02 -7.52
N PHE A 69 -9.46 9.98 -7.02
CA PHE A 69 -8.00 9.92 -7.06
C PHE A 69 -7.51 9.19 -5.82
N LEU A 70 -6.85 8.05 -6.01
CA LEU A 70 -6.18 7.30 -4.94
C LEU A 70 -4.68 7.30 -5.21
N GLU A 71 -3.91 7.74 -4.22
CA GLU A 71 -2.46 7.65 -4.20
C GLU A 71 -2.01 6.86 -2.97
N ILE A 72 -1.08 5.94 -3.16
CA ILE A 72 -0.47 5.15 -2.09
C ILE A 72 1.04 5.29 -2.19
N PHE A 73 1.63 5.87 -1.16
CA PHE A 73 3.06 6.10 -1.05
C PHE A 73 3.67 5.24 0.06
N CYS A 74 4.83 4.65 -0.21
CA CYS A 74 5.62 3.99 0.83
C CYS A 74 7.12 4.10 0.57
N ASN A 75 7.87 4.55 1.57
CA ASN A 75 9.33 4.51 1.54
C ASN A 75 9.84 3.26 2.29
N PRO A 76 10.33 2.22 1.59
CA PRO A 76 10.80 1.00 2.25
C PRO A 76 12.06 1.19 3.11
N ASN A 77 12.81 2.29 2.95
CA ASN A 77 14.08 2.50 3.64
C ASN A 77 13.93 2.97 5.10
N ILE A 78 12.75 3.45 5.50
CA ILE A 78 12.51 3.98 6.85
C ILE A 78 11.94 2.94 7.82
N TYR A 79 11.64 1.74 7.32
CA TYR A 79 11.03 0.67 8.12
C TYR A 79 12.01 -0.48 8.36
N PRO A 80 12.04 -1.03 9.58
CA PRO A 80 12.95 -2.13 9.92
C PRO A 80 12.47 -3.48 9.38
N SER A 81 11.17 -3.63 9.10
CA SER A 81 10.57 -4.85 8.58
C SER A 81 9.26 -4.55 7.83
N PRO A 82 8.78 -5.48 6.96
CA PRO A 82 7.48 -5.32 6.31
C PRO A 82 6.30 -5.23 7.27
N PHE A 83 6.37 -5.90 8.42
CA PHE A 83 5.29 -5.91 9.42
C PHE A 83 5.17 -4.60 10.20
N ALA A 84 6.24 -3.79 10.24
CA ALA A 84 6.23 -2.46 10.84
C ALA A 84 5.96 -1.36 9.80
N ALA A 85 5.80 -1.72 8.51
CA ALA A 85 5.66 -0.76 7.44
C ALA A 85 4.27 -0.14 7.42
N LYS A 86 4.22 1.19 7.27
CA LYS A 86 3.01 1.94 6.99
C LYS A 86 3.08 2.57 5.60
N VAL A 87 1.92 2.75 5.02
CA VAL A 87 1.73 3.44 3.75
C VAL A 87 0.96 4.72 3.99
N LEU A 88 1.32 5.78 3.27
CA LEU A 88 0.55 7.01 3.23
C LEU A 88 -0.46 6.90 2.10
N ILE A 89 -1.74 6.98 2.45
CA ILE A 89 -2.86 6.91 1.52
C ILE A 89 -3.42 8.31 1.38
N THR A 90 -3.50 8.80 0.14
CA THR A 90 -4.23 10.02 -0.21
C THR A 90 -5.41 9.65 -1.08
N LEU A 91 -6.61 9.89 -0.58
CA LEU A 91 -7.85 9.78 -1.32
C LEU A 91 -8.40 11.18 -1.57
N ARG A 92 -8.76 11.47 -2.82
CA ARG A 92 -9.32 12.77 -3.20
C ARG A 92 -10.49 12.59 -4.16
N ASP A 93 -11.54 13.34 -3.93
CA ASP A 93 -12.61 13.60 -4.88
C ASP A 93 -12.75 15.11 -5.13
N ASP A 94 -13.85 15.54 -5.72
CA ASP A 94 -14.13 16.95 -6.02
C ASP A 94 -14.31 17.84 -4.77
N ARG A 95 -14.59 17.26 -3.60
CA ARG A 95 -15.00 17.97 -2.38
C ARG A 95 -14.09 17.72 -1.20
N ILE A 96 -13.49 16.55 -1.12
CA ILE A 96 -12.76 16.04 0.04
C ILE A 96 -11.39 15.55 -0.41
N ARG A 97 -10.39 15.87 0.41
CA ARG A 97 -9.06 15.24 0.37
C ARG A 97 -8.78 14.65 1.75
N LEU A 98 -8.60 13.35 1.79
CA LEU A 98 -8.18 12.60 2.97
C LEU A 98 -6.76 12.10 2.75
N SER A 99 -5.84 12.44 3.65
CA SER A 99 -4.50 11.85 3.68
C SER A 99 -4.28 11.22 5.04
N SER A 100 -4.05 9.90 5.08
CA SER A 100 -3.87 9.16 6.32
C SER A 100 -2.90 8.01 6.13
N GLU A 101 -2.30 7.56 7.22
CA GLU A 101 -1.51 6.34 7.24
C GLU A 101 -2.41 5.10 7.43
N ALA A 102 -1.97 3.98 6.87
CA ALA A 102 -2.47 2.65 7.16
C ALA A 102 -1.31 1.67 7.29
N GLU A 103 -1.52 0.58 8.03
CA GLU A 103 -0.56 -0.51 8.10
C GLU A 103 -0.53 -1.26 6.76
N LEU A 104 0.67 -1.64 6.29
CA LEU A 104 0.81 -2.34 5.02
C LEU A 104 0.11 -3.70 5.04
N THR A 105 0.22 -4.42 6.16
CA THR A 105 -0.48 -5.70 6.40
C THR A 105 -1.98 -5.54 6.28
N ARG A 106 -2.53 -4.47 6.88
CA ARG A 106 -3.96 -4.17 6.83
C ARG A 106 -4.42 -3.85 5.41
N LEU A 107 -3.66 -3.05 4.67
CA LEU A 107 -3.96 -2.76 3.27
C LEU A 107 -3.99 -4.03 2.40
N ILE A 108 -3.08 -4.98 2.65
CA ILE A 108 -3.06 -6.28 1.95
C ILE A 108 -4.33 -7.06 2.24
N GLU A 109 -4.75 -7.14 3.50
CA GLU A 109 -5.99 -7.82 3.91
C GLU A 109 -7.21 -7.21 3.20
N ASP A 110 -7.34 -5.89 3.24
CA ASP A 110 -8.47 -5.16 2.66
C ASP A 110 -8.59 -5.41 1.14
N ILE A 111 -7.47 -5.40 0.42
CA ILE A 111 -7.44 -5.67 -1.02
C ILE A 111 -7.76 -7.13 -1.33
N ASN A 112 -7.20 -8.07 -0.55
CA ASN A 112 -7.48 -9.49 -0.75
C ASN A 112 -8.96 -9.80 -0.52
N GLN A 113 -9.55 -9.26 0.56
CA GLN A 113 -10.99 -9.42 0.83
C GLN A 113 -11.86 -8.83 -0.30
N TYR A 114 -11.48 -7.66 -0.82
CA TYR A 114 -12.18 -7.07 -1.97
C TYR A 114 -12.07 -7.96 -3.23
N LEU A 115 -10.89 -8.51 -3.52
CA LEU A 115 -10.67 -9.40 -4.66
C LEU A 115 -11.35 -10.77 -4.49
N GLU A 116 -11.49 -11.28 -3.27
CA GLU A 116 -12.26 -12.51 -3.02
C GLU A 116 -13.76 -12.31 -3.28
N GLN A 117 -14.28 -11.09 -3.02
CA GLN A 117 -15.70 -10.77 -3.22
C GLN A 117 -16.03 -10.38 -4.67
N PHE A 118 -15.10 -9.71 -5.36
CA PHE A 118 -15.38 -9.05 -6.65
C PHE A 118 -14.36 -9.36 -7.77
N GLY A 119 -13.33 -10.16 -7.50
CA GLY A 119 -12.19 -10.43 -8.39
C GLY A 119 -12.38 -11.51 -9.44
#